data_AF-A0A168IWC3-F1
#
_entry.id   AF-A0A168IWC3-F1
#
_cell.length_a   1.000
_cell.length_b   1.000
_cell.length_c   1.000
_cell.angle_alpha   90.00
_cell.angle_beta   90.00
_cell.angle_gamma   90.00
#
_symmetry.space_group_name_H-M   'P 1'
#
loop_
_entity.id
_entity.type
_entity.pdbx_description
1 polymer ?
#
loop_
_entity_poly.entity_id
_entity_poly.type
_entity_poly.pdbx_seq_one_letter_code
_entity_poly.pdbx_strand_id
1 'polypeptide(L)'
;MSDFKASVEPTSKGFAVCGYEKIEYDFEFLDGVFLVSNPQLAENYKPWSRCLAIMDLNIYNLYGKQIQQYFDHFGIELKVHRTMIGEKAKSMETMLSIVDSMTEFGVYRKEPVLVVGGGLVTDVAGFACAAYRRNTNYIRVPTTVIGLIDASVSIKVAVNYGNYKNRLGAYHAPAKTFLDFTFLKTLPEAQIRNGFAELIKISSCAHKGTFDLLDEFCEDLIGTAFGRLGSSNTAVKAAADKICRAGIYEMLKLETPNLHEIMLDRVIAYGHTWSPTHELVPDPPLRHGHAISVDMAFSATLSFLRGKLTKLDHLRLLKLFSRAGLSMDHDDFDEQLLVEATAAILKTRNGKLRAAVPVSPMGDCIFLNDVSHDEMCAALKFHKALMVEFPRDGAGIDAYVDASDTGYTLGGEPIETMMEQLGSKEDMETANLPQELMVQPPGLSVQA
;
A
#
# COMPACT_ATOMS: atom_id res chain seq x y z
N MET A 1 -5.59 13.47 -33.62
CA MET A 1 -6.12 13.36 -32.25
C MET A 1 -7.47 12.67 -32.37
N SER A 2 -7.64 11.47 -31.80
CA SER A 2 -8.97 10.85 -31.64
C SER A 2 -9.89 11.88 -30.99
N ASP A 3 -11.00 12.22 -31.63
CA ASP A 3 -11.92 13.26 -31.19
C ASP A 3 -12.84 12.81 -30.03
N PHE A 4 -12.68 11.57 -29.52
CA PHE A 4 -13.37 11.01 -28.35
C PHE A 4 -14.84 11.43 -28.26
N LYS A 5 -15.54 11.44 -29.40
CA LYS A 5 -16.92 11.93 -29.48
C LYS A 5 -17.86 10.89 -28.89
N ALA A 6 -18.50 11.24 -27.79
CA ALA A 6 -19.60 10.47 -27.26
C ALA A 6 -20.79 10.47 -28.24
N SER A 7 -21.54 9.38 -28.30
CA SER A 7 -22.70 9.22 -29.17
C SER A 7 -23.90 8.57 -28.45
N VAL A 8 -25.10 8.88 -28.95
CA VAL A 8 -26.34 8.22 -28.56
C VAL A 8 -27.12 7.91 -29.85
N GLU A 9 -27.47 6.66 -30.06
CA GLU A 9 -28.14 6.19 -31.27
C GLU A 9 -29.40 5.37 -30.92
N PRO A 10 -30.55 5.60 -31.58
CA PRO A 10 -31.71 4.72 -31.42
C PRO A 10 -31.42 3.33 -32.03
N THR A 11 -31.86 2.28 -31.35
CA THR A 11 -31.82 0.88 -31.84
C THR A 11 -33.24 0.38 -32.11
N SER A 12 -33.37 -0.83 -32.66
CA SER A 12 -34.69 -1.42 -32.94
C SER A 12 -35.58 -1.63 -31.70
N LYS A 13 -34.99 -1.62 -30.49
CA LYS A 13 -35.70 -1.82 -29.21
C LYS A 13 -35.28 -0.84 -28.10
N GLY A 14 -34.55 0.23 -28.40
CA GLY A 14 -34.06 1.15 -27.37
C GLY A 14 -33.02 2.15 -27.87
N PHE A 15 -31.95 2.35 -27.09
CA PHE A 15 -30.86 3.28 -27.41
C PHE A 15 -29.51 2.65 -27.08
N ALA A 16 -28.49 2.96 -27.86
CA ALA A 16 -27.09 2.64 -27.58
C ALA A 16 -26.36 3.94 -27.21
N VAL A 17 -25.55 3.90 -26.14
CA VAL A 17 -24.74 5.03 -25.69
C VAL A 17 -23.28 4.61 -25.73
N CYS A 18 -22.45 5.43 -26.36
CA CYS A 18 -21.00 5.31 -26.31
C CYS A 18 -20.44 6.59 -25.70
N GLY A 19 -19.75 6.48 -24.57
CA GLY A 19 -19.10 7.59 -23.88
C GLY A 19 -17.61 7.36 -23.72
N TYR A 20 -16.85 8.44 -23.64
CA TYR A 20 -15.42 8.40 -23.36
C TYR A 20 -15.12 9.38 -22.22
N GLU A 21 -14.38 8.92 -21.22
CA GLU A 21 -13.91 9.74 -20.11
C GLU A 21 -12.38 9.72 -20.08
N LYS A 22 -11.76 10.89 -19.91
CA LYS A 22 -10.30 11.01 -19.85
C LYS A 22 -9.83 10.71 -18.42
N ILE A 23 -8.86 9.81 -18.29
CA ILE A 23 -8.09 9.63 -17.05
C ILE A 23 -6.69 10.20 -17.29
N GLU A 24 -6.28 11.14 -16.46
CA GLU A 24 -4.98 11.81 -16.54
C GLU A 24 -4.51 12.16 -15.13
N TYR A 25 -3.25 11.84 -14.83
CA TYR A 25 -2.61 12.07 -13.55
C TYR A 25 -1.10 12.06 -13.73
N ASP A 26 -0.37 12.81 -12.89
CA ASP A 26 1.08 12.92 -12.95
C ASP A 26 1.78 12.61 -11.62
N PHE A 27 3.08 12.33 -11.72
CA PHE A 27 3.98 12.10 -10.60
C PHE A 27 5.10 13.12 -10.64
N GLU A 28 5.43 13.71 -9.50
CA GLU A 28 6.58 14.61 -9.36
C GLU A 28 7.51 14.12 -8.25
N PHE A 29 8.75 13.79 -8.61
CA PHE A 29 9.81 13.51 -7.63
C PHE A 29 10.30 14.83 -7.06
N LEU A 30 10.19 15.00 -5.74
CA LEU A 30 10.52 16.26 -5.08
C LEU A 30 11.07 15.99 -3.68
N ASP A 31 12.35 16.28 -3.48
CA ASP A 31 12.97 16.19 -2.15
C ASP A 31 12.53 17.39 -1.29
N GLY A 32 11.77 17.12 -0.22
CA GLY A 32 11.26 18.12 0.70
C GLY A 32 10.04 18.87 0.17
N VAL A 33 8.91 18.18 0.00
CA VAL A 33 7.65 18.76 -0.52
C VAL A 33 7.10 19.91 0.34
N PHE A 34 7.40 19.92 1.64
CA PHE A 34 7.02 20.99 2.58
C PHE A 34 8.13 22.00 2.85
N LEU A 35 9.20 22.03 2.04
CA LEU A 35 10.19 23.11 2.09
C LEU A 35 9.64 24.35 1.38
N VAL A 36 9.68 25.51 2.04
CA VAL A 36 9.18 26.78 1.45
C VAL A 36 9.89 27.18 0.15
N SER A 37 11.10 26.65 -0.10
CA SER A 37 11.81 26.82 -1.36
C SER A 37 11.20 26.05 -2.54
N ASN A 38 10.31 25.09 -2.28
CA ASN A 38 9.67 24.22 -3.26
C ASN A 38 8.18 24.61 -3.42
N PRO A 39 7.83 25.54 -4.35
CA PRO A 39 6.47 26.04 -4.47
C PRO A 39 5.46 25.06 -5.08
N GLN A 40 5.90 23.90 -5.57
CA GLN A 40 5.09 23.03 -6.44
C GLN A 40 3.81 22.52 -5.79
N LEU A 41 3.81 22.17 -4.49
CA LEU A 41 2.59 21.81 -3.80
C LEU A 41 1.65 23.03 -3.67
N ALA A 42 2.17 24.17 -3.21
CA ALA A 42 1.40 25.40 -3.04
C ALA A 42 0.75 25.89 -4.35
N GLU A 43 1.42 25.72 -5.50
CA GLU A 43 0.88 26.09 -6.82
C GLU A 43 -0.50 25.47 -7.10
N ASN A 44 -0.76 24.25 -6.58
CA ASN A 44 -2.04 23.57 -6.73
C ASN A 44 -3.15 24.16 -5.84
N TYR A 45 -2.78 24.87 -4.78
CA TYR A 45 -3.70 25.43 -3.78
C TYR A 45 -3.85 26.96 -3.85
N LYS A 46 -2.93 27.68 -4.50
CA LYS A 46 -3.02 29.13 -4.75
C LYS A 46 -4.38 29.57 -5.32
N PRO A 47 -4.98 28.89 -6.33
CA PRO A 47 -6.28 29.30 -6.87
C PRO A 47 -7.45 29.21 -5.88
N TRP A 48 -7.30 28.39 -4.83
CA TRP A 48 -8.33 28.16 -3.81
C TRP A 48 -8.09 29.01 -2.55
N SER A 49 -6.84 29.45 -2.33
CA SER A 49 -6.39 30.19 -1.13
C SER A 49 -6.63 29.46 0.20
N ARG A 50 -6.99 28.17 0.13
CA ARG A 50 -7.20 27.28 1.27
C ARG A 50 -6.89 25.83 0.86
N CYS A 51 -6.69 24.96 1.86
CA CYS A 51 -6.39 23.54 1.69
C CYS A 51 -7.00 22.74 2.84
N LEU A 52 -7.76 21.70 2.51
CA LEU A 52 -8.10 20.63 3.45
C LEU A 52 -7.09 19.49 3.26
N ALA A 53 -6.32 19.20 4.30
CA ALA A 53 -5.40 18.07 4.34
C ALA A 53 -5.97 16.94 5.20
N ILE A 54 -6.04 15.74 4.64
CA ILE A 54 -6.25 14.49 5.36
C ILE A 54 -4.86 13.90 5.63
N MET A 55 -4.47 13.81 6.90
CA MET A 55 -3.10 13.49 7.28
C MET A 55 -3.05 12.40 8.33
N ASP A 56 -2.15 11.43 8.12
CA ASP A 56 -1.80 10.46 9.16
C ASP A 56 -1.38 11.16 10.46
N LEU A 57 -1.88 10.70 11.61
CA LEU A 57 -1.59 11.33 12.91
C LEU A 57 -0.10 11.29 13.27
N ASN A 58 0.61 10.19 13.00
CA ASN A 58 2.03 10.08 13.30
C ASN A 58 2.85 11.01 12.40
N ILE A 59 2.49 11.11 11.11
CA ILE A 59 3.11 12.09 10.21
C ILE A 59 2.77 13.52 10.66
N TYR A 60 1.54 13.81 11.11
CA TYR A 60 1.19 15.13 11.63
C TYR A 60 2.04 15.50 12.86
N ASN A 61 2.27 14.55 13.76
CA ASN A 61 3.10 14.79 14.94
C ASN A 61 4.55 15.14 14.57
N LEU A 62 5.08 14.56 13.50
CA LEU A 62 6.44 14.81 13.01
C LEU A 62 6.55 16.08 12.14
N TYR A 63 5.62 16.28 11.23
CA TYR A 63 5.70 17.24 10.13
C TYR A 63 4.62 18.33 10.15
N GLY A 64 3.68 18.29 11.11
CA GLY A 64 2.55 19.22 11.22
C GLY A 64 2.96 20.68 11.33
N LYS A 65 4.05 20.97 12.05
CA LYS A 65 4.62 22.33 12.12
C LYS A 65 5.20 22.77 10.77
N GLN A 66 5.88 21.87 10.07
CA GLN A 66 6.51 22.17 8.78
C GLN A 66 5.47 22.44 7.70
N ILE A 67 4.43 21.61 7.60
CA ILE A 67 3.34 21.84 6.63
C ILE A 67 2.58 23.13 6.94
N GLN A 68 2.34 23.46 8.23
CA GLN A 68 1.71 24.74 8.57
C GLN A 68 2.58 25.92 8.12
N GLN A 69 3.88 25.91 8.43
CA GLN A 69 4.83 26.94 7.98
C GLN A 69 4.88 27.06 6.45
N TYR A 70 4.80 25.94 5.74
CA TYR A 70 4.75 25.92 4.28
C TYR A 70 3.53 26.67 3.74
N PHE A 71 2.33 26.31 4.21
CA PHE A 71 1.09 26.94 3.75
C PHE A 71 0.98 28.41 4.19
N ASP A 72 1.43 28.75 5.40
CA ASP A 72 1.51 30.13 5.90
C ASP A 72 2.42 31.00 5.03
N HIS A 73 3.58 30.48 4.63
CA HIS A 73 4.53 31.19 3.75
C HIS A 73 3.92 31.56 2.41
N PHE A 74 3.07 30.70 1.85
CA PHE A 74 2.38 30.94 0.59
C PHE A 74 1.02 31.64 0.74
N GLY A 75 0.62 32.00 1.97
CA GLY A 75 -0.64 32.70 2.24
C GLY A 75 -1.88 31.86 1.94
N ILE A 76 -1.82 30.56 2.19
CA ILE A 76 -2.91 29.61 1.93
C ILE A 76 -3.39 29.06 3.27
N GLU A 77 -4.68 29.18 3.57
CA GLU A 77 -5.26 28.66 4.81
C GLU A 77 -5.20 27.12 4.84
N LEU A 78 -4.69 26.52 5.93
CA LEU A 78 -4.61 25.07 6.07
C LEU A 78 -5.56 24.59 7.18
N LYS A 79 -6.50 23.68 6.83
CA LYS A 79 -7.23 22.85 7.80
C LYS A 79 -6.73 21.42 7.69
N VAL A 80 -6.42 20.79 8.81
CA VAL A 80 -5.94 19.39 8.85
C VAL A 80 -6.95 18.51 9.57
N HIS A 81 -7.49 17.52 8.87
CA HIS A 81 -8.13 16.35 9.47
C HIS A 81 -7.04 15.31 9.74
N ARG A 82 -6.89 14.92 11.01
CA ARG A 82 -5.89 13.95 11.45
C ARG A 82 -6.57 12.60 11.55
N THR A 83 -5.94 11.56 11.02
CA THR A 83 -6.53 10.22 11.03
C THR A 83 -5.54 9.20 11.54
N MET A 84 -6.00 8.29 12.40
CA MET A 84 -5.26 7.12 12.85
C MET A 84 -5.67 5.94 11.98
N ILE A 85 -4.81 5.50 11.06
CA ILE A 85 -5.18 4.43 10.11
C ILE A 85 -4.18 3.28 10.18
N GLY A 86 -4.53 2.28 10.99
CA GLY A 86 -4.05 0.91 10.85
C GLY A 86 -4.96 0.04 9.99
N GLU A 87 -4.54 -1.20 9.71
CA GLU A 87 -5.33 -2.14 8.90
C GLU A 87 -6.75 -2.38 9.48
N LYS A 88 -6.88 -2.43 10.82
CA LYS A 88 -8.18 -2.53 11.52
C LYS A 88 -9.04 -1.27 11.38
N ALA A 89 -8.42 -0.10 11.22
CA ALA A 89 -9.09 1.19 11.03
C ALA A 89 -9.33 1.51 9.53
N LYS A 90 -8.94 0.63 8.60
CA LYS A 90 -9.21 0.75 7.17
C LYS A 90 -10.68 0.39 6.86
N SER A 91 -11.62 1.16 7.40
CA SER A 91 -13.04 0.83 7.42
C SER A 91 -13.93 1.93 6.82
N MET A 92 -15.23 1.63 6.70
CA MET A 92 -16.24 2.60 6.27
C MET A 92 -16.41 3.75 7.29
N GLU A 93 -16.24 3.48 8.58
CA GLU A 93 -16.36 4.48 9.64
C GLU A 93 -15.29 5.57 9.49
N THR A 94 -14.04 5.18 9.28
CA THR A 94 -12.93 6.11 9.02
C THR A 94 -13.12 6.87 7.70
N MET A 95 -13.66 6.20 6.67
CA MET A 95 -13.99 6.88 5.41
C MET A 95 -15.07 7.96 5.63
N LEU A 96 -16.09 7.68 6.45
CA LEU A 96 -17.16 8.62 6.73
C LEU A 96 -16.69 9.82 7.58
N SER A 97 -15.76 9.65 8.53
CA SER A 97 -15.21 10.80 9.28
C SER A 97 -14.44 11.78 8.38
N ILE A 98 -13.78 11.27 7.34
CA ILE A 98 -13.16 12.09 6.29
C ILE A 98 -14.24 12.83 5.48
N VAL A 99 -15.33 12.14 5.11
CA VAL A 99 -16.47 12.76 4.40
C VAL A 99 -17.12 13.88 5.23
N ASP A 100 -17.26 13.69 6.54
CA ASP A 100 -17.77 14.72 7.45
C ASP A 100 -16.86 15.96 7.43
N SER A 101 -15.54 15.76 7.48
CA SER A 101 -14.57 16.86 7.39
C SER A 101 -14.58 17.58 6.04
N MET A 102 -14.75 16.83 4.94
CA MET A 102 -14.93 17.41 3.59
C MET A 102 -16.22 18.22 3.49
N THR A 103 -17.28 17.79 4.18
CA THR A 103 -18.57 18.47 4.24
C THR A 103 -18.47 19.75 5.06
N GLU A 104 -17.88 19.68 6.26
CA GLU A 104 -17.69 20.80 7.16
C GLU A 104 -16.79 21.89 6.56
N PHE A 105 -15.70 21.50 5.88
CA PHE A 105 -14.84 22.44 5.15
C PHE A 105 -15.53 23.07 3.94
N GLY A 106 -16.58 22.44 3.42
CA GLY A 106 -17.30 22.89 2.24
C GLY A 106 -16.46 22.75 0.97
N VAL A 107 -15.83 21.58 0.76
CA VAL A 107 -14.99 21.30 -0.42
C VAL A 107 -15.77 21.59 -1.71
N TYR A 108 -15.22 22.44 -2.59
CA TYR A 108 -15.80 22.71 -3.90
C TYR A 108 -15.62 21.53 -4.86
N ARG A 109 -16.47 21.43 -5.90
CA ARG A 109 -16.51 20.25 -6.79
C ARG A 109 -15.16 19.90 -7.46
N LYS A 110 -14.32 20.89 -7.73
CA LYS A 110 -13.01 20.72 -8.38
C LYS A 110 -11.82 21.04 -7.47
N GLU A 111 -12.09 21.49 -6.24
CA GLU A 111 -11.05 21.78 -5.24
C GLU A 111 -10.42 20.46 -4.80
N PRO A 112 -9.09 20.30 -4.95
CA PRO A 112 -8.43 19.07 -4.56
C PRO A 112 -8.32 18.97 -3.04
N VAL A 113 -8.55 17.78 -2.49
CA VAL A 113 -8.16 17.45 -1.12
C VAL A 113 -6.70 17.02 -1.08
N LEU A 114 -5.91 17.49 -0.11
CA LEU A 114 -4.55 17.01 0.10
C LEU A 114 -4.58 15.75 0.95
N VAL A 115 -3.90 14.68 0.53
CA VAL A 115 -3.82 13.42 1.28
C VAL A 115 -2.35 13.09 1.57
N VAL A 116 -1.98 13.04 2.84
CA VAL A 116 -0.60 12.85 3.30
C VAL A 116 -0.50 11.65 4.25
N GLY A 117 0.19 10.59 3.85
CA GLY A 117 0.32 9.39 4.68
C GLY A 117 0.79 8.15 3.92
N GLY A 118 0.74 7.00 4.58
CA GLY A 118 1.02 5.71 3.95
C GLY A 118 -0.11 5.19 3.05
N GLY A 119 0.06 3.97 2.52
CA GLY A 119 -0.92 3.34 1.64
C GLY A 119 -2.34 3.27 2.22
N LEU A 120 -2.46 3.03 3.52
CA LEU A 120 -3.74 2.97 4.21
C LEU A 120 -4.48 4.32 4.18
N VAL A 121 -3.80 5.42 4.53
CA VAL A 121 -4.41 6.76 4.48
C VAL A 121 -4.79 7.13 3.05
N THR A 122 -3.92 6.84 2.08
CA THR A 122 -4.20 7.18 0.68
C THR A 122 -5.35 6.37 0.08
N ASP A 123 -5.55 5.13 0.53
CA ASP A 123 -6.67 4.31 0.10
C ASP A 123 -7.99 4.81 0.68
N VAL A 124 -8.06 5.04 1.99
CA VAL A 124 -9.32 5.44 2.65
C VAL A 124 -9.73 6.85 2.21
N ALA A 125 -8.80 7.80 2.23
CA ALA A 125 -9.09 9.18 1.81
C ALA A 125 -9.32 9.28 0.30
N GLY A 126 -8.61 8.49 -0.50
CA GLY A 126 -8.84 8.40 -1.94
C GLY A 126 -10.25 7.86 -2.25
N PHE A 127 -10.72 6.86 -1.48
CA PHE A 127 -12.08 6.33 -1.64
C PHE A 127 -13.15 7.32 -1.17
N ALA A 128 -12.90 8.07 -0.08
CA ALA A 128 -13.74 9.20 0.32
C ALA A 128 -13.86 10.23 -0.81
N CYS A 129 -12.75 10.60 -1.47
CA CYS A 129 -12.75 11.52 -2.60
C CYS A 129 -13.48 10.97 -3.83
N ALA A 130 -13.37 9.66 -4.10
CA ALA A 130 -14.10 9.01 -5.18
C ALA A 130 -15.63 9.08 -4.96
N ALA A 131 -16.06 8.83 -3.72
CA ALA A 131 -17.47 8.83 -3.34
C ALA A 131 -18.07 10.24 -3.20
N TYR A 132 -17.28 11.20 -2.68
CA TYR A 132 -17.78 12.55 -2.39
C TYR A 132 -18.19 13.27 -3.67
N ARG A 133 -19.48 13.64 -3.74
CA ARG A 133 -20.11 14.21 -4.94
C ARG A 133 -19.85 13.41 -6.22
N ARG A 134 -19.68 12.09 -6.07
CA ARG A 134 -19.43 11.08 -7.13
C ARG A 134 -18.11 11.20 -7.89
N ASN A 135 -17.28 12.21 -7.58
CA ASN A 135 -15.91 12.40 -8.06
C ASN A 135 -15.42 13.76 -7.53
N THR A 136 -14.47 13.72 -6.59
CA THR A 136 -13.74 14.90 -6.07
C THR A 136 -12.24 14.72 -6.29
N ASN A 137 -11.59 15.78 -6.76
CA ASN A 137 -10.15 15.79 -7.02
C ASN A 137 -9.37 15.64 -5.71
N TYR A 138 -8.17 15.06 -5.79
CA TYR A 138 -7.26 14.99 -4.65
C TYR A 138 -5.81 14.90 -5.11
N ILE A 139 -4.88 15.24 -4.21
CA ILE A 139 -3.43 15.17 -4.42
C ILE A 139 -2.84 14.25 -3.35
N ARG A 140 -1.93 13.36 -3.73
CA ARG A 140 -1.25 12.45 -2.79
C ARG A 140 0.17 12.91 -2.47
N VAL A 141 0.55 12.76 -1.21
CA VAL A 141 1.91 12.85 -0.69
C VAL A 141 2.18 11.58 0.14
N PRO A 142 2.58 10.46 -0.50
CA PRO A 142 2.92 9.25 0.22
C PRO A 142 4.14 9.40 1.14
N THR A 143 4.08 8.79 2.32
CA THR A 143 5.15 8.91 3.36
C THR A 143 5.80 7.60 3.76
N THR A 144 5.36 6.48 3.19
CA THR A 144 5.90 5.13 3.44
C THR A 144 6.49 4.56 2.17
N VAL A 145 7.36 3.55 2.26
CA VAL A 145 7.89 2.86 1.07
C VAL A 145 6.75 2.32 0.21
N ILE A 146 5.81 1.56 0.79
CA ILE A 146 4.61 1.05 0.07
C ILE A 146 3.84 2.19 -0.61
N GLY A 147 3.62 3.30 0.10
CA GLY A 147 2.96 4.47 -0.47
C GLY A 147 3.70 5.00 -1.69
N LEU A 148 5.02 5.19 -1.57
CA LEU A 148 5.85 5.82 -2.59
C LEU A 148 6.02 4.97 -3.85
N ILE A 149 6.04 3.64 -3.74
CA ILE A 149 6.39 2.75 -4.86
C ILE A 149 5.24 1.86 -5.36
N ASP A 150 4.12 1.76 -4.63
CA ASP A 150 2.97 0.93 -5.02
C ASP A 150 1.62 1.64 -4.78
N ALA A 151 1.19 1.79 -3.52
CA ALA A 151 -0.18 2.21 -3.20
C ALA A 151 -0.54 3.59 -3.78
N SER A 152 0.40 4.54 -3.78
CA SER A 152 0.19 5.85 -4.44
C SER A 152 0.62 5.91 -5.90
N VAL A 153 1.13 4.82 -6.47
CA VAL A 153 1.34 4.65 -7.91
C VAL A 153 0.07 4.13 -8.58
N SER A 154 -0.63 3.22 -7.90
CA SER A 154 -1.94 2.73 -8.32
C SER A 154 -3.05 3.80 -8.21
N ILE A 155 -4.12 3.63 -8.97
CA ILE A 155 -5.37 4.41 -8.84
C ILE A 155 -6.44 3.67 -8.02
N LYS A 156 -6.11 2.48 -7.51
CA LYS A 156 -6.99 1.71 -6.65
C LYS A 156 -7.04 2.34 -5.27
N VAL A 157 -8.25 2.52 -4.78
CA VAL A 157 -8.54 3.06 -3.44
C VAL A 157 -9.63 2.21 -2.82
N ALA A 158 -9.53 1.89 -1.54
CA ALA A 158 -10.45 0.93 -0.92
C ALA A 158 -10.51 1.03 0.61
N VAL A 159 -11.54 0.39 1.17
CA VAL A 159 -11.66 0.00 2.57
C VAL A 159 -11.93 -1.49 2.69
N ASN A 160 -11.63 -2.04 3.86
CA ASN A 160 -12.02 -3.39 4.25
C ASN A 160 -13.53 -3.42 4.58
N TYR A 161 -14.17 -4.58 4.42
CA TYR A 161 -15.57 -4.79 4.81
C TYR A 161 -15.73 -6.15 5.49
N GLY A 162 -16.02 -6.16 6.79
CA GLY A 162 -15.87 -7.37 7.61
C GLY A 162 -14.45 -7.93 7.53
N ASN A 163 -14.31 -9.23 7.34
CA ASN A 163 -13.00 -9.91 7.20
C ASN A 163 -12.49 -9.93 5.76
N TYR A 164 -12.97 -9.04 4.89
CA TYR A 164 -12.58 -9.00 3.48
C TYR A 164 -11.73 -7.76 3.18
N LYS A 165 -10.46 -8.01 2.83
CA LYS A 165 -9.49 -6.99 2.43
C LYS A 165 -9.94 -6.26 1.15
N ASN A 166 -9.87 -4.92 1.16
CA ASN A 166 -10.11 -4.04 0.01
C ASN A 166 -11.42 -4.31 -0.75
N ARG A 167 -12.47 -4.76 -0.05
CA ARG A 167 -13.72 -5.23 -0.70
C ARG A 167 -14.55 -4.09 -1.29
N LEU A 168 -14.53 -2.91 -0.67
CA LEU A 168 -15.26 -1.74 -1.13
C LEU A 168 -14.24 -0.70 -1.60
N GLY A 169 -14.37 -0.21 -2.83
CA GLY A 169 -13.38 0.68 -3.39
C GLY A 169 -13.76 1.27 -4.74
N ALA A 170 -12.79 1.96 -5.34
CA ALA A 170 -12.91 2.57 -6.66
C ALA A 170 -11.55 2.56 -7.39
N TYR A 171 -11.61 2.73 -8.71
CA TYR A 171 -10.47 3.17 -9.51
C TYR A 171 -10.59 4.69 -9.66
N HIS A 172 -9.89 5.44 -8.81
CA HIS A 172 -9.96 6.91 -8.75
C HIS A 172 -8.56 7.48 -8.74
N ALA A 173 -8.15 8.10 -9.84
CA ALA A 173 -6.81 8.66 -9.97
C ALA A 173 -6.70 9.98 -9.18
N PRO A 174 -5.58 10.23 -8.47
CA PRO A 174 -5.31 11.56 -7.96
C PRO A 174 -5.06 12.51 -9.14
N ALA A 175 -5.26 13.81 -8.94
CA ALA A 175 -4.82 14.79 -9.92
C ALA A 175 -3.29 14.77 -10.05
N LYS A 176 -2.58 14.61 -8.92
CA LYS A 176 -1.12 14.61 -8.84
C LYS A 176 -0.62 13.81 -7.63
N THR A 177 0.54 13.18 -7.76
CA THR A 177 1.26 12.53 -6.65
C THR A 177 2.67 13.11 -6.50
N PHE A 178 3.00 13.65 -5.33
CA PHE A 178 4.35 14.11 -4.99
C PHE A 178 5.13 13.00 -4.30
N LEU A 179 6.22 12.56 -4.90
CA LEU A 179 7.08 11.50 -4.42
C LEU A 179 8.30 12.10 -3.72
N ASP A 180 8.16 12.32 -2.41
CA ASP A 180 9.22 12.80 -1.54
C ASP A 180 9.80 11.66 -0.71
N PHE A 181 10.93 11.11 -1.16
CA PHE A 181 11.58 10.01 -0.46
C PHE A 181 12.27 10.46 0.83
N THR A 182 12.35 11.76 1.15
CA THR A 182 12.97 12.22 2.39
C THR A 182 12.14 11.86 3.64
N PHE A 183 10.84 11.57 3.50
CA PHE A 183 10.00 11.03 4.58
C PHE A 183 10.53 9.71 5.13
N LEU A 184 11.24 8.91 4.32
CA LEU A 184 11.80 7.63 4.77
C LEU A 184 12.80 7.80 5.92
N LYS A 185 13.40 8.99 6.10
CA LYS A 185 14.32 9.28 7.21
C LYS A 185 13.68 9.06 8.59
N THR A 186 12.37 9.23 8.72
CA THR A 186 11.63 9.07 9.98
C THR A 186 10.76 7.81 10.01
N LEU A 187 10.76 7.02 8.94
CA LEU A 187 9.97 5.81 8.84
C LEU A 187 10.64 4.67 9.64
N PRO A 188 9.91 3.94 10.50
CA PRO A 188 10.46 2.80 11.22
C PRO A 188 11.05 1.75 10.27
N GLU A 189 12.13 1.08 10.69
CA GLU A 189 12.81 0.08 9.87
C GLU A 189 11.87 -1.08 9.46
N ALA A 190 10.97 -1.50 10.35
CA ALA A 190 9.94 -2.49 10.04
C ALA A 190 9.06 -2.06 8.86
N GLN A 191 8.73 -0.77 8.73
CA GLN A 191 7.97 -0.22 7.61
C GLN A 191 8.81 -0.04 6.33
N ILE A 192 10.11 0.21 6.46
CA ILE A 192 11.05 0.16 5.33
C ILE A 192 11.08 -1.26 4.74
N ARG A 193 11.25 -2.27 5.60
CA ARG A 193 11.24 -3.69 5.25
C ARG A 193 9.91 -4.11 4.63
N ASN A 194 8.80 -3.70 5.25
CA ASN A 194 7.44 -3.94 4.77
C ASN A 194 7.29 -3.54 3.29
N GLY A 195 7.73 -2.34 2.91
CA GLY A 195 7.66 -1.90 1.51
C GLY A 195 8.75 -2.45 0.59
N PHE A 196 9.85 -2.97 1.12
CA PHE A 196 10.88 -3.65 0.34
C PHE A 196 10.32 -4.88 -0.40
N ALA A 197 9.35 -5.57 0.21
CA ALA A 197 8.66 -6.72 -0.40
C ALA A 197 8.03 -6.38 -1.75
N GLU A 198 7.42 -5.20 -1.88
CA GLU A 198 6.76 -4.78 -3.13
C GLU A 198 7.75 -4.47 -4.26
N LEU A 199 8.97 -4.06 -3.91
CA LEU A 199 10.06 -3.92 -4.88
C LEU A 199 10.59 -5.29 -5.32
N ILE A 200 10.66 -6.28 -4.41
CA ILE A 200 10.97 -7.67 -4.81
C ILE A 200 9.90 -8.19 -5.76
N LYS A 201 8.60 -8.01 -5.44
CA LYS A 201 7.46 -8.44 -6.25
C LYS A 201 7.61 -8.02 -7.71
N ILE A 202 7.73 -6.73 -7.95
CA ILE A 202 7.77 -6.23 -9.32
C ILE A 202 9.09 -6.61 -10.01
N SER A 203 10.20 -6.55 -9.30
CA SER A 203 11.51 -6.75 -9.93
C SER A 203 11.78 -8.19 -10.30
N SER A 204 11.32 -9.17 -9.50
CA SER A 204 11.49 -10.60 -9.82
C SER A 204 10.68 -11.03 -11.05
N CYS A 205 9.58 -10.35 -11.33
CA CYS A 205 8.63 -10.71 -12.39
C CYS A 205 8.65 -9.78 -13.61
N ALA A 206 9.28 -8.61 -13.54
CA ALA A 206 9.23 -7.63 -14.64
C ALA A 206 10.51 -6.79 -14.81
N HIS A 207 11.45 -6.78 -13.85
CA HIS A 207 12.60 -5.89 -13.95
C HIS A 207 13.86 -6.40 -13.23
N LYS A 208 14.61 -7.28 -13.92
CA LYS A 208 15.84 -7.90 -13.39
C LYS A 208 16.87 -6.89 -12.88
N GLY A 209 17.04 -5.76 -13.57
CA GLY A 209 18.01 -4.74 -13.16
C GLY A 209 17.69 -4.10 -11.80
N THR A 210 16.41 -4.02 -11.42
CA THR A 210 16.01 -3.58 -10.08
C THR A 210 16.26 -4.69 -9.07
N PHE A 211 15.95 -5.94 -9.43
CA PHE A 211 16.19 -7.10 -8.57
C PHE A 211 17.68 -7.23 -8.22
N ASP A 212 18.55 -7.08 -9.21
CA ASP A 212 20.00 -7.16 -9.01
C ASP A 212 20.50 -6.09 -8.04
N LEU A 213 19.98 -4.86 -8.09
CA LEU A 213 20.34 -3.79 -7.17
C LEU A 213 19.76 -4.01 -5.76
N LEU A 214 18.52 -4.52 -5.65
CA LEU A 214 17.95 -4.90 -4.34
C LEU A 214 18.79 -5.99 -3.68
N ASP A 215 19.24 -6.98 -4.46
CA ASP A 215 20.08 -8.08 -4.01
C ASP A 215 21.48 -7.59 -3.61
N GLU A 216 22.07 -6.67 -4.37
CA GLU A 216 23.38 -6.10 -4.06
C GLU A 216 23.36 -5.24 -2.78
N PHE A 217 22.37 -4.37 -2.62
CA PHE A 217 22.33 -3.33 -1.56
C PHE A 217 21.34 -3.62 -0.43
N CYS A 218 20.83 -4.85 -0.29
CA CYS A 218 19.70 -5.18 0.59
C CYS A 218 19.79 -4.60 2.01
N GLU A 219 20.83 -4.95 2.75
CA GLU A 219 21.00 -4.56 4.16
C GLU A 219 21.20 -3.04 4.29
N ASP A 220 21.97 -2.43 3.38
CA ASP A 220 22.21 -0.99 3.37
C ASP A 220 20.92 -0.21 3.08
N LEU A 221 20.09 -0.66 2.13
CA LEU A 221 18.81 -0.03 1.81
C LEU A 221 17.85 -0.05 3.00
N ILE A 222 17.83 -1.15 3.76
CA ILE A 222 16.97 -1.26 4.94
C ILE A 222 17.53 -0.41 6.09
N GLY A 223 18.79 -0.64 6.48
CA GLY A 223 19.41 -0.01 7.64
C GLY A 223 19.70 1.49 7.48
N THR A 224 19.66 2.03 6.25
CA THR A 224 19.84 3.47 5.98
C THR A 224 18.58 4.17 5.50
N ALA A 225 17.42 3.50 5.57
CA ALA A 225 16.15 3.98 5.06
C ALA A 225 16.24 4.48 3.61
N PHE A 226 16.68 3.60 2.70
CA PHE A 226 16.92 3.90 1.28
C PHE A 226 17.93 5.05 1.08
N GLY A 227 19.00 5.05 1.89
CA GLY A 227 20.06 6.06 1.85
C GLY A 227 19.64 7.45 2.31
N ARG A 228 18.58 7.56 3.13
CA ARG A 228 18.05 8.84 3.65
C ARG A 228 18.54 9.18 5.05
N LEU A 229 19.14 8.23 5.77
CA LEU A 229 19.85 8.49 7.01
C LEU A 229 21.23 9.13 6.74
N GLY A 230 21.68 10.00 7.64
CA GLY A 230 22.95 10.74 7.50
C GLY A 230 24.22 9.88 7.54
N SER A 231 24.09 8.60 7.93
CA SER A 231 25.15 7.59 7.90
C SER A 231 25.36 6.95 6.52
N SER A 232 24.51 7.23 5.53
CA SER A 232 24.54 6.57 4.22
C SER A 232 25.68 7.06 3.32
N ASN A 233 26.27 6.14 2.56
CA ASN A 233 27.13 6.45 1.42
C ASN A 233 26.28 6.95 0.22
N THR A 234 26.87 7.79 -0.65
CA THR A 234 26.26 8.29 -1.89
C THR A 234 25.90 7.17 -2.86
N ALA A 235 26.64 6.06 -2.86
CA ALA A 235 26.35 4.89 -3.69
C ALA A 235 24.98 4.25 -3.34
N VAL A 236 24.68 4.09 -2.05
CA VAL A 236 23.42 3.53 -1.56
C VAL A 236 22.24 4.44 -1.94
N LYS A 237 22.39 5.77 -1.75
CA LYS A 237 21.38 6.73 -2.18
C LYS A 237 21.13 6.66 -3.69
N ALA A 238 22.18 6.58 -4.51
CA ALA A 238 22.03 6.47 -5.96
C ALA A 238 21.36 5.17 -6.40
N ALA A 239 21.70 4.04 -5.75
CA ALA A 239 21.02 2.76 -5.96
C ALA A 239 19.54 2.83 -5.57
N ALA A 240 19.23 3.37 -4.39
CA ALA A 240 17.86 3.58 -3.93
C ALA A 240 17.03 4.41 -4.92
N ASP A 241 17.55 5.54 -5.39
CA ASP A 241 16.85 6.43 -6.33
C ASP A 241 16.58 5.71 -7.66
N LYS A 242 17.55 4.93 -8.14
CA LYS A 242 17.41 4.12 -9.36
C LYS A 242 16.39 3.00 -9.19
N ILE A 243 16.43 2.27 -8.08
CA ILE A 243 15.49 1.20 -7.72
C ILE A 243 14.07 1.74 -7.71
N CYS A 244 13.81 2.80 -6.93
CA CYS A 244 12.47 3.34 -6.75
C CYS A 244 11.91 3.90 -8.06
N ARG A 245 12.71 4.68 -8.81
CA ARG A 245 12.28 5.22 -10.11
C ARG A 245 11.97 4.11 -11.11
N ALA A 246 12.83 3.09 -11.22
CA ALA A 246 12.62 1.98 -12.15
C ALA A 246 11.42 1.12 -11.75
N GLY A 247 11.25 0.83 -10.45
CA GLY A 247 10.10 0.09 -9.92
C GLY A 247 8.78 0.80 -10.22
N ILE A 248 8.68 2.09 -9.91
CA ILE A 248 7.49 2.91 -10.21
C ILE A 248 7.20 2.90 -11.71
N TYR A 249 8.22 3.12 -12.55
CA TYR A 249 8.03 3.17 -14.00
C TYR A 249 7.57 1.83 -14.57
N GLU A 250 8.11 0.72 -14.09
CA GLU A 250 7.68 -0.62 -14.53
C GLU A 250 6.24 -0.90 -14.07
N MET A 251 5.85 -0.48 -12.87
CA MET A 251 4.48 -0.63 -12.39
C MET A 251 3.50 0.15 -13.28
N LEU A 252 3.85 1.38 -13.63
CA LEU A 252 3.04 2.21 -14.54
C LEU A 252 2.93 1.58 -15.93
N LYS A 253 4.01 1.00 -16.48
CA LYS A 253 3.96 0.28 -17.77
C LYS A 253 2.98 -0.90 -17.75
N LEU A 254 2.92 -1.62 -16.63
CA LEU A 254 2.05 -2.78 -16.47
C LEU A 254 0.58 -2.39 -16.23
N GLU A 255 0.31 -1.35 -15.44
CA GLU A 255 -1.05 -0.99 -15.03
C GLU A 255 -1.75 0.02 -15.96
N THR A 256 -1.01 0.93 -16.61
CA THR A 256 -1.61 1.98 -17.48
C THR A 256 -2.48 1.41 -18.61
N PRO A 257 -2.10 0.31 -19.28
CA PRO A 257 -2.97 -0.33 -20.29
C PRO A 257 -4.21 -1.02 -19.70
N ASN A 258 -4.33 -1.08 -18.37
CA ASN A 258 -5.29 -1.93 -17.66
C ASN A 258 -5.82 -1.28 -16.35
N LEU A 259 -6.03 0.04 -16.35
CA LEU A 259 -6.34 0.81 -15.14
C LEU A 259 -7.60 0.38 -14.37
N HIS A 260 -8.55 -0.31 -15.04
CA HIS A 260 -9.76 -0.87 -14.43
C HIS A 260 -9.69 -2.40 -14.28
N GLU A 261 -8.51 -2.99 -14.40
CA GLU A 261 -8.25 -4.43 -14.25
C GLU A 261 -9.17 -5.32 -15.12
N ILE A 262 -9.51 -4.85 -16.33
CA ILE A 262 -10.34 -5.62 -17.28
C ILE A 262 -9.58 -6.88 -17.73
N MET A 263 -8.25 -6.78 -17.90
CA MET A 263 -7.36 -7.91 -18.10
C MET A 263 -6.91 -8.46 -16.75
N LEU A 264 -7.18 -9.73 -16.48
CA LEU A 264 -6.96 -10.34 -15.16
C LEU A 264 -5.63 -11.08 -15.02
N ASP A 265 -4.87 -11.25 -16.10
CA ASP A 265 -3.48 -11.74 -16.05
C ASP A 265 -2.55 -10.59 -15.71
N ARG A 266 -2.40 -10.34 -14.40
CA ARG A 266 -1.73 -9.15 -13.86
C ARG A 266 -0.41 -9.52 -13.21
N VAL A 267 0.69 -9.11 -13.81
CA VAL A 267 2.06 -9.38 -13.33
C VAL A 267 2.25 -8.89 -11.88
N ILE A 268 1.75 -7.69 -11.58
CA ILE A 268 1.87 -7.10 -10.24
C ILE A 268 0.97 -7.76 -9.18
N ALA A 269 0.21 -8.80 -9.55
CA ALA A 269 -0.53 -9.64 -8.61
C ALA A 269 0.28 -10.85 -8.10
N TYR A 270 1.56 -10.96 -8.47
CA TYR A 270 2.51 -11.84 -7.80
C TYR A 270 2.55 -11.53 -6.30
N GLY A 271 2.58 -12.57 -5.45
CA GLY A 271 2.48 -12.40 -4.00
C GLY A 271 1.08 -12.02 -3.49
N HIS A 272 0.07 -11.93 -4.36
CA HIS A 272 -1.30 -11.51 -4.02
C HIS A 272 -2.35 -12.57 -4.43
N THR A 273 -1.97 -13.84 -4.39
CA THR A 273 -2.87 -14.96 -4.70
C THR A 273 -3.51 -15.49 -3.42
N TRP A 274 -2.70 -15.78 -2.41
CA TRP A 274 -3.11 -16.29 -1.10
C TRP A 274 -2.94 -15.27 0.03
N SER A 275 -2.01 -14.33 -0.13
CA SER A 275 -1.73 -13.31 0.89
C SER A 275 -2.93 -12.48 1.34
N PRO A 276 -3.96 -12.14 0.52
CA PRO A 276 -5.08 -11.34 1.04
C PRO A 276 -5.89 -12.03 2.13
N THR A 277 -5.91 -13.37 2.12
CA THR A 277 -6.53 -14.16 3.20
C THR A 277 -5.53 -14.33 4.34
N HIS A 278 -4.31 -14.77 4.03
CA HIS A 278 -3.25 -14.99 5.02
C HIS A 278 -2.96 -13.77 5.88
N GLU A 279 -2.94 -12.57 5.30
CA GLU A 279 -2.60 -11.33 5.99
C GLU A 279 -3.47 -11.06 7.21
N LEU A 280 -4.75 -11.45 7.14
CA LEU A 280 -5.76 -11.18 8.16
C LEU A 280 -6.03 -12.36 9.10
N VAL A 281 -5.44 -13.54 8.84
CA VAL A 281 -5.67 -14.75 9.65
C VAL A 281 -4.95 -14.70 11.00
N PRO A 282 -3.65 -14.33 11.06
CA PRO A 282 -2.96 -14.17 12.34
C PRO A 282 -3.54 -13.02 13.17
N ASP A 283 -3.49 -13.13 14.50
CA ASP A 283 -3.83 -12.05 15.43
C ASP A 283 -2.63 -11.73 16.35
N PRO A 284 -2.06 -10.52 16.28
CA PRO A 284 -2.39 -9.44 15.34
C PRO A 284 -2.10 -9.79 13.87
N PRO A 285 -2.75 -9.13 12.88
CA PRO A 285 -2.49 -9.35 11.47
C PRO A 285 -1.01 -9.19 11.09
N LEU A 286 -0.59 -9.89 10.04
CA LEU A 286 0.74 -9.66 9.46
C LEU A 286 0.80 -8.29 8.80
N ARG A 287 1.97 -7.65 8.83
CA ARG A 287 2.26 -6.54 7.92
C ARG A 287 2.13 -7.04 6.49
N HIS A 288 1.51 -6.23 5.64
CA HIS A 288 1.22 -6.56 4.24
C HIS A 288 2.43 -7.17 3.50
N GLY A 289 3.59 -6.53 3.58
CA GLY A 289 4.86 -6.95 3.00
C GLY A 289 5.30 -8.36 3.41
N HIS A 290 5.04 -8.74 4.67
CA HIS A 290 5.34 -10.09 5.17
C HIS A 290 4.34 -11.10 4.62
N ALA A 291 3.05 -10.78 4.60
CA ALA A 291 2.03 -11.66 4.03
C ALA A 291 2.28 -11.93 2.53
N ILE A 292 2.60 -10.89 1.74
CA ILE A 292 2.93 -11.06 0.32
C ILE A 292 4.26 -11.80 0.12
N SER A 293 5.22 -11.67 1.04
CA SER A 293 6.51 -12.36 0.92
C SER A 293 6.39 -13.86 1.15
N VAL A 294 5.52 -14.31 2.06
CA VAL A 294 5.19 -15.74 2.21
C VAL A 294 4.56 -16.29 0.93
N ASP A 295 3.58 -15.58 0.36
CA ASP A 295 2.96 -15.96 -0.92
C ASP A 295 3.99 -16.01 -2.07
N MET A 296 4.85 -14.99 -2.18
CA MET A 296 5.91 -14.95 -3.20
C MET A 296 6.92 -16.08 -3.03
N ALA A 297 7.38 -16.35 -1.81
CA ALA A 297 8.35 -17.41 -1.54
C ALA A 297 7.77 -18.80 -1.86
N PHE A 298 6.51 -19.05 -1.50
CA PHE A 298 5.79 -20.27 -1.88
C PHE A 298 5.57 -20.36 -3.39
N SER A 299 5.13 -19.28 -4.04
CA SER A 299 4.97 -19.16 -5.49
C SER A 299 6.27 -19.43 -6.26
N ALA A 300 7.40 -18.94 -5.75
CA ALA A 300 8.72 -19.20 -6.34
C ALA A 300 9.11 -20.68 -6.22
N THR A 301 8.77 -21.34 -5.10
CA THR A 301 8.91 -22.79 -4.95
C THR A 301 8.05 -23.56 -5.95
N LEU A 302 6.79 -23.17 -6.18
CA LEU A 302 5.95 -23.76 -7.22
C LEU A 302 6.57 -23.62 -8.62
N SER A 303 7.09 -22.43 -8.94
CA SER A 303 7.76 -22.18 -10.22
C SER A 303 9.03 -23.05 -10.39
N PHE A 304 9.81 -23.20 -9.33
CA PHE A 304 10.99 -24.06 -9.30
C PHE A 304 10.62 -25.54 -9.51
N LEU A 305 9.64 -26.06 -8.78
CA LEU A 305 9.20 -27.45 -8.90
C LEU A 305 8.61 -27.77 -10.29
N ARG A 306 8.05 -26.77 -10.97
CA ARG A 306 7.60 -26.86 -12.38
C ARG A 306 8.71 -26.66 -13.41
N GLY A 307 9.97 -26.49 -12.99
CA GLY A 307 11.11 -26.28 -13.87
C GLY A 307 11.08 -24.95 -14.64
N LYS A 308 10.32 -23.96 -14.15
CA LYS A 308 10.20 -22.63 -14.75
C LYS A 308 11.21 -21.64 -14.16
N LEU A 309 11.56 -21.83 -12.89
CA LEU A 309 12.63 -21.13 -12.21
C LEU A 309 13.80 -22.10 -11.97
N THR A 310 15.03 -21.67 -12.24
CA THR A 310 16.22 -22.49 -11.94
C THR A 310 16.47 -22.55 -10.44
N LYS A 311 17.16 -23.61 -9.97
CA LYS A 311 17.59 -23.71 -8.56
C LYS A 311 18.40 -22.49 -8.11
N LEU A 312 19.22 -21.93 -9.00
CA LEU A 312 20.05 -20.76 -8.70
C LEU A 312 19.19 -19.52 -8.46
N ASP A 313 18.26 -19.22 -9.37
CA ASP A 313 17.37 -18.06 -9.23
C ASP A 313 16.39 -18.23 -8.06
N HIS A 314 15.87 -19.45 -7.82
CA HIS A 314 15.02 -19.75 -6.67
C HIS A 314 15.73 -19.47 -5.35
N LEU A 315 16.93 -20.05 -5.15
CA LEU A 315 17.70 -19.81 -3.94
C LEU A 315 18.15 -18.35 -3.81
N ARG A 316 18.44 -17.66 -4.91
CA ARG A 316 18.80 -16.24 -4.90
C ARG A 316 17.63 -15.38 -4.40
N LEU A 317 16.42 -15.64 -4.89
CA LEU A 317 15.22 -14.94 -4.45
C LEU A 317 14.91 -15.20 -2.96
N LEU A 318 14.97 -16.46 -2.50
CA LEU A 318 14.77 -16.79 -1.08
C LEU A 318 15.84 -16.16 -0.18
N LYS A 319 17.11 -16.14 -0.62
CA LYS A 319 18.18 -15.45 0.13
C LYS A 319 17.94 -13.95 0.24
N LEU A 320 17.40 -13.31 -0.79
CA LEU A 320 17.04 -11.89 -0.73
C LEU A 320 15.94 -11.65 0.31
N PHE A 321 14.85 -12.44 0.31
CA PHE A 321 13.82 -12.34 1.35
C PHE A 321 14.41 -12.52 2.75
N SER A 322 15.24 -13.55 2.95
CA SER A 322 15.88 -13.85 4.22
C SER A 322 16.79 -12.71 4.72
N ARG A 323 17.59 -12.11 3.83
CA ARG A 323 18.49 -10.98 4.14
C ARG A 323 17.72 -9.70 4.44
N ALA A 324 16.61 -9.48 3.71
CA ALA A 324 15.70 -8.38 3.99
C ALA A 324 14.97 -8.54 5.34
N GLY A 325 14.98 -9.74 5.93
CA GLY A 325 14.22 -10.06 7.13
C GLY A 325 12.72 -10.26 6.85
N LEU A 326 12.32 -10.47 5.59
CA LEU A 326 10.94 -10.72 5.21
C LEU A 326 10.54 -12.16 5.52
N SER A 327 9.26 -12.38 5.85
CA SER A 327 8.73 -13.72 6.07
C SER A 327 8.70 -14.51 4.76
N MET A 328 9.23 -15.72 4.78
CA MET A 328 9.11 -16.70 3.69
C MET A 328 8.16 -17.84 4.07
N ASP A 329 8.03 -18.14 5.36
CA ASP A 329 7.07 -19.10 5.89
C ASP A 329 6.25 -18.50 7.05
N HIS A 330 5.13 -19.15 7.35
CA HIS A 330 4.28 -18.88 8.50
C HIS A 330 3.49 -20.15 8.88
N ASP A 331 3.20 -20.33 10.17
CA ASP A 331 2.47 -21.52 10.65
C ASP A 331 1.04 -21.56 10.11
N ASP A 332 0.34 -20.42 10.11
CA ASP A 332 -1.01 -20.30 9.54
C ASP A 332 -1.02 -20.37 7.99
N PHE A 333 0.14 -20.40 7.33
CA PHE A 333 0.22 -20.68 5.88
C PHE A 333 0.24 -22.18 5.64
N ASP A 334 -0.91 -22.82 5.87
CA ASP A 334 -1.09 -24.27 5.85
C ASP A 334 -1.96 -24.77 4.68
N GLU A 335 -2.22 -26.08 4.63
CA GLU A 335 -3.05 -26.69 3.58
C GLU A 335 -4.49 -26.15 3.59
N GLN A 336 -5.05 -25.84 4.77
CA GLN A 336 -6.40 -25.33 4.91
C GLN A 336 -6.51 -23.89 4.39
N LEU A 337 -5.55 -23.04 4.74
CA LEU A 337 -5.45 -21.68 4.21
C LEU A 337 -5.36 -21.70 2.67
N LEU A 338 -4.54 -22.59 2.10
CA LEU A 338 -4.42 -22.72 0.65
C LEU A 338 -5.75 -23.04 -0.02
N VAL A 339 -6.58 -23.91 0.58
CA VAL A 339 -7.93 -24.22 0.07
C VAL A 339 -8.81 -22.96 0.09
N GLU A 340 -8.90 -22.30 1.24
CA GLU A 340 -9.79 -21.15 1.44
C GLU A 340 -9.40 -19.96 0.55
N ALA A 341 -8.11 -19.63 0.56
CA ALA A 341 -7.57 -18.52 -0.20
C ALA A 341 -7.61 -18.79 -1.72
N THR A 342 -7.39 -20.04 -2.16
CA THR A 342 -7.58 -20.42 -3.58
C THR A 342 -9.04 -20.27 -4.01
N ALA A 343 -10.00 -20.72 -3.19
CA ALA A 343 -11.42 -20.57 -3.50
C ALA A 343 -11.85 -19.10 -3.57
N ALA A 344 -11.31 -18.25 -2.69
CA ALA A 344 -11.56 -16.82 -2.71
C ALA A 344 -10.97 -16.15 -3.97
N ILE A 345 -9.69 -16.41 -4.29
CA ILE A 345 -9.02 -15.75 -5.41
C ILE A 345 -9.57 -16.17 -6.76
N LEU A 346 -10.07 -17.42 -6.90
CA LEU A 346 -10.76 -17.87 -8.11
C LEU A 346 -12.01 -17.04 -8.40
N LYS A 347 -12.78 -16.66 -7.37
CA LYS A 347 -13.95 -15.79 -7.54
C LYS A 347 -13.51 -14.40 -7.99
N THR A 348 -12.47 -13.85 -7.37
CA THR A 348 -11.92 -12.53 -7.72
C THR A 348 -11.35 -12.48 -9.14
N ARG A 349 -10.69 -13.56 -9.60
CA ARG A 349 -10.01 -13.64 -10.90
C ARG A 349 -10.84 -14.31 -12.00
N ASN A 350 -12.17 -14.34 -11.82
CA ASN A 350 -13.16 -14.82 -12.77
C ASN A 350 -12.93 -16.29 -13.21
N GLY A 351 -12.85 -17.18 -12.23
CA GLY A 351 -12.81 -18.64 -12.40
C GLY A 351 -11.45 -19.23 -12.76
N LYS A 352 -10.38 -18.42 -12.82
CA LYS A 352 -9.02 -18.87 -13.12
C LYS A 352 -8.05 -18.43 -12.03
N LEU A 353 -7.08 -19.27 -11.68
CA LEU A 353 -6.14 -18.97 -10.60
C LEU A 353 -5.24 -17.78 -10.97
N ARG A 354 -4.69 -17.79 -12.19
CA ARG A 354 -3.77 -16.76 -12.72
C ARG A 354 -2.67 -16.40 -11.71
N ALA A 355 -2.10 -17.42 -11.05
CA ALA A 355 -1.01 -17.20 -10.10
C ALA A 355 0.23 -16.77 -10.90
N ALA A 356 0.57 -15.49 -10.83
CA ALA A 356 1.80 -14.97 -11.41
C ALA A 356 2.99 -15.60 -10.67
N VAL A 357 3.98 -16.09 -11.41
CA VAL A 357 5.21 -16.64 -10.83
C VAL A 357 6.43 -16.19 -11.66
N PRO A 358 7.59 -15.95 -11.02
CA PRO A 358 8.81 -15.59 -11.75
C PRO A 358 9.34 -16.79 -12.53
N VAL A 359 9.96 -16.54 -13.67
CA VAL A 359 10.66 -17.57 -14.47
C VAL A 359 12.14 -17.22 -14.64
N SER A 360 12.94 -18.20 -15.07
CA SER A 360 14.35 -17.96 -15.41
C SER A 360 14.53 -17.63 -16.90
N PRO A 361 15.35 -16.61 -17.25
CA PRO A 361 16.03 -15.68 -16.33
C PRO A 361 15.04 -14.76 -15.60
N MET A 362 15.34 -14.39 -14.36
CA MET A 362 14.50 -13.49 -13.56
C MET A 362 14.19 -12.16 -14.27
N GLY A 363 13.08 -11.53 -13.87
CA GLY A 363 12.58 -10.30 -14.48
C GLY A 363 11.49 -10.53 -15.53
N ASP A 364 10.95 -11.75 -15.61
CA ASP A 364 9.81 -12.12 -16.43
C ASP A 364 8.87 -13.05 -15.63
N CYS A 365 7.62 -13.20 -16.07
CA CYS A 365 6.61 -13.98 -15.35
C CYS A 365 5.69 -14.78 -16.27
N ILE A 366 5.09 -15.82 -15.71
CA ILE A 366 3.98 -16.56 -16.31
C ILE A 366 2.82 -16.69 -15.32
N PHE A 367 1.65 -17.11 -15.82
CA PHE A 367 0.45 -17.30 -15.02
C PHE A 367 0.07 -18.78 -14.95
N LEU A 368 0.07 -19.35 -13.74
CA LEU A 368 -0.35 -20.72 -13.50
C LEU A 368 -1.86 -20.78 -13.27
N ASN A 369 -2.54 -21.66 -14.01
CA ASN A 369 -4.00 -21.88 -13.92
C ASN A 369 -4.39 -23.31 -13.56
N ASP A 370 -3.44 -24.23 -13.66
CA ASP A 370 -3.59 -25.68 -13.58
C ASP A 370 -2.81 -26.24 -12.39
N VAL A 371 -2.75 -25.50 -11.29
CA VAL A 371 -2.14 -25.98 -10.04
C VAL A 371 -3.20 -26.73 -9.24
N SER A 372 -3.05 -28.05 -9.14
CA SER A 372 -3.98 -28.88 -8.38
C SER A 372 -3.79 -28.70 -6.86
N HIS A 373 -4.80 -29.05 -6.07
CA HIS A 373 -4.69 -29.06 -4.61
C HIS A 373 -3.50 -29.92 -4.14
N ASP A 374 -3.40 -31.15 -4.64
CA ASP A 374 -2.33 -32.07 -4.26
C ASP A 374 -0.94 -31.53 -4.62
N GLU A 375 -0.82 -30.84 -5.76
CA GLU A 375 0.41 -30.17 -6.15
C GLU A 375 0.76 -29.01 -5.22
N MET A 376 -0.24 -28.18 -4.82
CA MET A 376 -0.02 -27.11 -3.84
C MET A 376 0.43 -27.67 -2.50
N CYS A 377 -0.21 -28.72 -1.99
CA CYS A 377 0.18 -29.37 -0.73
C CYS A 377 1.58 -30.01 -0.80
N ALA A 378 1.93 -30.64 -1.92
CA ALA A 378 3.27 -31.21 -2.12
C ALA A 378 4.34 -30.10 -2.18
N ALA A 379 4.05 -29.01 -2.89
CA ALA A 379 4.93 -27.84 -2.94
C ALA A 379 5.06 -27.17 -1.57
N LEU A 380 3.99 -27.12 -0.77
CA LEU A 380 4.02 -26.56 0.58
C LEU A 380 4.91 -27.38 1.50
N LYS A 381 4.79 -28.72 1.46
CA LYS A 381 5.67 -29.63 2.22
C LYS A 381 7.15 -29.44 1.85
N PHE A 382 7.44 -29.36 0.55
CA PHE A 382 8.79 -29.06 0.07
C PHE A 382 9.27 -27.67 0.53
N HIS A 383 8.41 -26.66 0.44
CA HIS A 383 8.71 -25.29 0.86
C HIS A 383 9.05 -25.25 2.35
N LYS A 384 8.16 -25.73 3.23
CA LYS A 384 8.38 -25.77 4.68
C LYS A 384 9.65 -26.53 5.06
N ALA A 385 9.92 -27.68 4.42
CA ALA A 385 11.15 -28.43 4.66
C ALA A 385 12.43 -27.63 4.29
N LEU A 386 12.36 -26.84 3.21
CA LEU A 386 13.47 -25.97 2.79
C LEU A 386 13.65 -24.77 3.73
N MET A 387 12.57 -24.24 4.32
CA MET A 387 12.64 -23.04 5.18
C MET A 387 13.43 -23.27 6.47
N VAL A 388 13.48 -24.51 6.97
CA VAL A 388 14.35 -24.93 8.09
C VAL A 388 15.85 -24.71 7.81
N GLU A 389 16.26 -24.64 6.54
CA GLU A 389 17.65 -24.35 6.17
C GLU A 389 17.98 -22.84 6.18
N PHE A 390 16.96 -21.98 6.33
CA PHE A 390 17.12 -20.52 6.36
C PHE A 390 17.08 -19.99 7.81
N PRO A 391 17.69 -18.82 8.08
CA PRO A 391 17.56 -18.16 9.37
C PRO A 391 16.10 -18.02 9.82
N ARG A 392 15.86 -18.30 11.11
CA ARG A 392 14.54 -18.22 11.77
C ARG A 392 13.50 -19.17 11.17
N ASP A 393 13.93 -20.26 10.55
CA ASP A 393 13.07 -21.23 9.88
C ASP A 393 12.13 -20.56 8.84
N GLY A 394 12.62 -19.49 8.20
CA GLY A 394 11.84 -18.70 7.24
C GLY A 394 10.94 -17.61 7.85
N ALA A 395 10.87 -17.47 9.17
CA ALA A 395 10.12 -16.39 9.82
C ALA A 395 10.77 -15.01 9.58
N GLY A 396 9.91 -13.98 9.48
CA GLY A 396 10.34 -12.59 9.30
C GLY A 396 10.70 -11.88 10.60
N ILE A 397 11.34 -10.72 10.48
CA ILE A 397 11.66 -9.78 11.57
C ILE A 397 10.60 -8.68 11.56
N ASP A 398 9.99 -8.40 12.72
CA ASP A 398 8.90 -7.44 12.87
C ASP A 398 7.73 -7.75 11.91
N ALA A 399 7.32 -9.02 11.84
CA ALA A 399 6.36 -9.48 10.83
C ALA A 399 4.92 -9.00 11.06
N TYR A 400 4.56 -8.68 12.29
CA TYR A 400 3.20 -8.40 12.71
C TYR A 400 2.92 -6.90 12.82
N VAL A 401 1.67 -6.54 12.58
CA VAL A 401 1.18 -5.17 12.81
C VAL A 401 1.32 -4.83 14.29
N ASP A 402 1.88 -3.66 14.59
CA ASP A 402 2.00 -3.12 15.93
C ASP A 402 1.51 -1.66 16.00
N ALA A 403 1.69 -1.05 17.16
CA ALA A 403 1.20 0.29 17.44
C ALA A 403 1.84 1.38 16.54
N SER A 404 3.03 1.13 15.97
CA SER A 404 3.68 2.03 15.02
C SER A 404 3.00 2.04 13.64
N ASP A 405 2.27 0.98 13.29
CA ASP A 405 1.55 0.84 12.02
C ASP A 405 0.13 1.36 12.09
N THR A 406 -0.44 1.37 13.29
CA THR A 406 -1.89 1.53 13.46
C THR A 406 -2.34 2.94 13.80
N GLY A 407 -1.39 3.88 13.95
CA GLY A 407 -1.70 5.24 14.39
C GLY A 407 -2.16 5.32 15.85
N TYR A 408 -2.32 4.19 16.55
CA TYR A 408 -2.59 4.13 17.99
C TYR A 408 -1.31 4.34 18.80
N THR A 409 -0.44 5.26 18.40
CA THR A 409 0.76 5.61 19.16
C THR A 409 0.77 7.10 19.46
N LEU A 410 1.01 7.47 20.72
CA LEU A 410 1.32 8.84 21.10
C LEU A 410 2.73 8.86 21.71
N GLY A 411 3.68 9.48 21.01
CA GLY A 411 5.08 9.49 21.46
C GLY A 411 5.80 8.13 21.38
N GLY A 412 5.30 7.19 20.57
CA GLY A 412 5.89 5.86 20.38
C GLY A 412 5.30 4.76 21.27
N GLU A 413 4.43 5.10 22.20
CA GLU A 413 3.73 4.15 23.08
C GLU A 413 2.30 3.89 22.59
N PRO A 414 1.80 2.63 22.64
CA PRO A 414 0.41 2.32 22.28
C PRO A 414 -0.59 3.12 23.14
N ILE A 415 -1.61 3.69 22.51
CA ILE A 415 -2.66 4.46 23.20
C ILE A 415 -3.38 3.57 24.23
N GLU A 416 -3.55 2.28 23.96
CA GLU A 416 -4.14 1.31 24.89
C GLU A 416 -3.34 1.23 26.19
N THR A 417 -2.01 1.14 26.10
CA THR A 417 -1.10 1.17 27.25
C THR A 417 -1.20 2.49 28.02
N MET A 418 -1.37 3.62 27.33
CA MET A 418 -1.56 4.92 27.97
C MET A 418 -2.94 5.04 28.64
N MET A 419 -4.00 4.49 28.03
CA MET A 419 -5.35 4.49 28.59
C MET A 419 -5.47 3.58 29.83
N GLU A 420 -4.74 2.46 29.86
CA GLU A 420 -4.62 1.62 31.06
C GLU A 420 -3.87 2.33 32.20
N GLN A 421 -2.89 3.18 31.87
CA GLN A 421 -2.16 4.00 32.85
C GLN A 421 -2.97 5.22 33.33
N LEU A 422 -3.85 5.78 32.50
CA LEU A 422 -4.69 6.96 32.77
C LEU A 422 -6.04 6.60 33.42
N GLY A 423 -6.12 5.49 34.17
CA GLY A 423 -7.34 4.91 34.75
C GLY A 423 -8.14 5.76 35.76
N SER A 424 -8.12 7.09 35.69
CA SER A 424 -9.00 7.98 36.43
C SER A 424 -9.61 9.06 35.50
N LYS A 425 -10.92 9.29 35.60
CA LYS A 425 -11.68 10.24 34.76
C LYS A 425 -11.20 11.69 34.83
N GLU A 426 -10.35 12.05 35.80
CA GLU A 426 -9.87 13.42 35.98
C GLU A 426 -8.57 13.71 35.19
N ASP A 427 -7.78 12.70 34.83
CA ASP A 427 -6.51 12.92 34.10
C ASP A 427 -6.68 13.02 32.57
N MET A 428 -7.84 12.61 32.04
CA MET A 428 -8.12 12.55 30.60
C MET A 428 -8.56 13.89 29.97
N GLU A 429 -9.06 14.85 30.74
CA GLU A 429 -9.40 16.20 30.21
C GLU A 429 -8.16 17.09 30.06
N THR A 430 -7.07 16.79 30.77
CA THR A 430 -5.80 17.52 30.68
C THR A 430 -4.87 17.02 29.57
N ALA A 431 -5.08 15.79 29.09
CA ALA A 431 -4.41 15.27 27.91
C ALA A 431 -5.18 15.74 26.68
N ASN A 432 -4.51 16.50 25.79
CA ASN A 432 -5.07 17.09 24.57
C ASN A 432 -5.41 16.02 23.49
N LEU A 433 -6.14 14.97 23.88
CA LEU A 433 -6.51 13.82 23.06
C LEU A 433 -7.69 14.19 22.14
N PRO A 434 -7.66 13.77 20.86
CA PRO A 434 -8.78 14.01 19.93
C PRO A 434 -10.11 13.46 20.49
N GLN A 435 -11.21 14.22 20.32
CA GLN A 435 -12.57 13.80 20.71
C GLN A 435 -12.99 12.43 20.13
N GLU A 436 -12.35 11.97 19.06
CA GLU A 436 -12.59 10.68 18.40
C GLU A 436 -12.20 9.46 19.26
N LEU A 437 -11.34 9.62 20.28
CA LEU A 437 -11.02 8.56 21.25
C LEU A 437 -12.12 8.35 22.31
N MET A 438 -13.16 9.20 22.34
CA MET A 438 -14.26 9.13 23.32
C MET A 438 -15.45 8.27 22.88
N VAL A 439 -15.40 7.65 21.70
CA VAL A 439 -16.50 6.81 21.20
C VAL A 439 -16.40 5.42 21.83
N GLN A 440 -17.31 5.12 22.76
CA GLN A 440 -17.48 3.74 23.27
C GLN A 440 -17.76 2.78 22.12
N PRO A 441 -17.22 1.54 22.15
CA PRO A 441 -17.57 0.55 21.14
C PRO A 441 -19.08 0.27 21.19
N PRO A 442 -19.80 0.27 20.05
CA PRO A 442 -21.20 -0.12 20.02
C PRO A 442 -21.31 -1.60 20.38
N GLY A 443 -22.02 -1.90 21.46
CA GLY A 443 -22.44 -3.26 21.80
C GLY A 443 -23.34 -3.81 20.69
N LEU A 444 -22.78 -4.64 19.80
CA LEU A 444 -23.53 -5.36 18.80
C LEU A 444 -24.17 -6.59 19.44
N SER A 445 -25.44 -6.46 19.82
CA SER A 445 -26.32 -7.60 20.01
C SER A 445 -26.60 -8.23 18.65
N VAL A 446 -26.05 -9.41 18.42
CA VAL A 446 -26.38 -10.26 17.27
C VAL A 446 -27.80 -10.80 17.47
N GLN A 447 -28.71 -10.50 16.56
CA GLN A 447 -29.91 -11.32 16.35
C GLN A 447 -30.15 -11.56 14.85
N ALA A 448 -30.04 -12.86 14.52
CA ALA A 448 -30.59 -13.67 13.42
C ALA A 448 -30.57 -13.12 11.98
#